data_AF-A0A239SQV3-F1
#
_entry.id   AF-A0A239SQV3-F1
#
_cell.length_a   1.000
_cell.length_b   1.000
_cell.length_c   1.000
_cell.angle_alpha   90.00
_cell.angle_beta   90.00
_cell.angle_gamma   90.00
#
_symmetry.space_group_name_H-M   'P 1'
#
loop_
_entity.id
_entity.type
_entity.pdbx_description
1 polymer ?
#
loop_
_entity_poly.entity_id
_entity_poly.type
_entity_poly.pdbx_seq_one_letter_code
_entity_poly.pdbx_strand_id
1 'polypeptide(L)'
;MQTFVAMTFNNPLEVVYKAYRVSHESLVVVEHIAREHFDEVLMPRAGLLNAARDDVETALVDAEKQAADLAVFALFATFERYVIERLQTANELLASGHPSGYSSKLAEKFKSEVEYWRFDEILDLFKPELDANLIGRAKQIKRYRDWIAHRNTNKELPAQVSPDTVFEVLSKIVSEISQTHDIPGKADRGMVAPAQNRINVCRDHLPFYRRA
;
A
#
# COMPACT_ATOMS: atom_id res chain seq x y z
N MET A 1 -15.87 18.68 -18.24
CA MET A 1 -15.06 17.44 -18.29
C MET A 1 -13.79 17.72 -17.51
N GLN A 2 -13.76 17.40 -16.21
CA GLN A 2 -12.60 17.63 -15.36
C GLN A 2 -11.62 16.47 -15.58
N THR A 3 -10.47 16.81 -16.14
CA THR A 3 -9.33 15.91 -16.28
C THR A 3 -8.82 15.60 -14.88
N PHE A 4 -9.00 14.36 -14.43
CA PHE A 4 -8.34 13.85 -13.23
C PHE A 4 -6.83 13.90 -13.48
N VAL A 5 -6.15 14.85 -12.86
CA VAL A 5 -4.69 14.83 -12.73
C VAL A 5 -4.38 13.63 -11.86
N ALA A 6 -3.73 12.60 -12.43
CA ALA A 6 -3.17 11.52 -11.66
C ALA A 6 -2.19 12.15 -10.66
N MET A 7 -2.57 12.19 -9.38
CA MET A 7 -1.65 12.58 -8.32
C MET A 7 -0.54 11.54 -8.32
N THR A 8 0.61 11.90 -8.87
CA THR A 8 1.85 11.13 -8.75
C THR A 8 2.31 11.30 -7.31
N PHE A 9 1.83 10.43 -6.42
CA PHE A 9 2.37 10.32 -5.08
C PHE A 9 3.75 9.67 -5.20
N ASN A 10 4.80 10.41 -4.82
CA ASN A 10 6.16 9.86 -4.74
C ASN A 10 6.27 8.74 -3.70
N ASN A 11 5.28 8.62 -2.81
CA ASN A 11 5.15 7.57 -1.82
C ASN A 11 3.72 6.97 -1.88
N PRO A 12 3.57 5.65 -2.19
CA PRO A 12 2.26 5.01 -2.31
C PRO A 12 1.43 5.05 -1.03
N LEU A 13 2.06 5.23 0.13
CA LEU A 13 1.40 5.27 1.44
C LEU A 13 0.67 6.60 1.71
N GLU A 14 1.03 7.65 0.99
CA GLU A 14 0.59 9.02 1.28
C GLU A 14 -0.93 9.18 1.12
N VAL A 15 -1.54 8.49 0.15
CA VAL A 15 -3.00 8.51 -0.06
C VAL A 15 -3.73 7.97 1.16
N VAL A 16 -3.28 6.81 1.67
CA VAL A 16 -3.90 6.14 2.82
C VAL A 16 -3.70 6.99 4.07
N TYR A 17 -2.49 7.53 4.27
CA TYR A 17 -2.19 8.35 5.42
C TYR A 17 -3.00 9.65 5.44
N LYS A 18 -3.12 10.35 4.30
CA LYS A 18 -3.96 11.55 4.18
C LYS A 18 -5.43 11.27 4.46
N ALA A 19 -5.96 10.15 3.97
CA ALA A 19 -7.33 9.75 4.26
C ALA A 19 -7.53 9.56 5.77
N TYR A 20 -6.61 8.85 6.44
CA TYR A 20 -6.65 8.70 7.90
C TYR A 20 -6.60 10.05 8.62
N ARG A 21 -5.68 10.95 8.24
CA ARG A 21 -5.55 12.28 8.86
C ARG A 21 -6.84 13.08 8.79
N VAL A 22 -7.48 13.11 7.62
CA VAL A 22 -8.77 13.81 7.45
C VAL A 22 -9.85 13.18 8.33
N SER A 23 -9.93 11.84 8.38
CA SER A 23 -10.90 11.15 9.25
C SER A 23 -10.65 11.43 10.73
N HIS A 24 -9.38 11.41 11.17
CA HIS A 24 -8.98 11.70 12.54
C HIS A 24 -9.34 13.12 12.96
N GLU A 25 -8.96 14.11 12.14
CA GLU A 25 -9.26 15.52 12.39
C GLU A 25 -10.78 15.77 12.42
N SER A 26 -11.54 15.08 11.56
CA SER A 26 -13.01 15.17 11.56
C SER A 26 -13.61 14.62 12.86
N LEU A 27 -13.09 13.51 13.39
CA LEU A 27 -13.55 12.94 14.66
C LEU A 27 -13.24 13.85 15.84
N VAL A 28 -12.05 14.47 15.87
CA VAL A 28 -11.66 15.45 16.90
C VAL A 28 -12.61 16.66 16.90
N VAL A 29 -12.98 17.16 15.72
CA VAL A 29 -13.96 18.26 15.61
C VAL A 29 -15.33 17.84 16.14
N VAL A 30 -15.80 16.64 15.80
CA VAL A 30 -17.08 16.13 16.31
C VAL A 30 -17.05 15.95 17.83
N GLU A 31 -15.95 15.44 18.38
CA GLU A 31 -15.74 15.31 19.83
C GLU A 31 -15.78 16.67 20.53
N HIS A 32 -15.13 17.68 19.96
CA HIS A 32 -15.15 19.05 20.48
C HIS A 32 -16.56 19.63 20.48
N ILE A 33 -17.30 19.52 19.37
CA ILE A 33 -18.69 19.96 19.26
C ILE A 33 -19.59 19.21 20.24
N ALA A 34 -19.41 17.90 20.39
CA ALA A 34 -20.17 17.09 21.33
C ALA A 34 -19.94 17.50 22.78
N ARG A 35 -18.74 18.00 23.12
CA ARG A 35 -18.45 18.50 24.46
C ARG A 35 -19.04 19.87 24.75
N GLU A 36 -18.97 20.79 23.79
CA GLU A 36 -19.36 22.20 23.99
C GLU A 36 -20.84 22.48 23.67
N HIS A 37 -21.43 21.77 22.73
CA HIS A 37 -22.78 22.06 22.19
C HIS A 37 -23.69 20.82 22.16
N PHE A 38 -23.55 19.93 23.15
CA PHE A 38 -24.30 18.66 23.22
C PHE A 38 -25.82 18.86 23.05
N ASP A 39 -26.39 19.84 23.74
CA ASP A 39 -27.84 20.10 23.77
C ASP A 39 -28.36 20.85 22.53
N GLU A 40 -27.49 21.55 21.79
CA GLU A 40 -27.89 22.45 20.68
C GLU A 40 -27.69 21.84 19.29
N VAL A 41 -26.67 21.00 19.09
CA VAL A 41 -26.20 20.61 17.74
C VAL A 41 -26.47 19.14 17.41
N LEU A 42 -26.43 18.24 18.40
CA LEU A 42 -26.50 16.79 18.14
C LEU A 42 -27.93 16.22 18.10
N MET A 43 -28.93 16.97 18.57
CA MET A 43 -30.29 16.43 18.77
C MET A 43 -31.19 16.29 17.52
N PRO A 44 -31.00 16.96 16.35
CA PRO A 44 -31.88 16.71 15.20
C PRO A 44 -31.24 16.26 13.87
N ARG A 45 -29.91 16.21 13.68
CA ARG A 45 -29.33 16.09 12.32
C ARG A 45 -28.45 14.87 12.00
N ALA A 46 -27.97 14.10 12.97
CA ALA A 46 -26.93 13.10 12.70
C ALA A 46 -27.39 11.63 12.74
N GLY A 47 -28.65 11.32 13.09
CA GLY A 47 -29.07 9.92 13.22
C GLY A 47 -28.42 9.15 14.38
N LEU A 48 -27.62 9.83 15.23
CA LEU A 48 -27.08 9.38 16.53
C LEU A 48 -28.19 9.23 17.59
N LEU A 49 -29.37 8.81 17.16
CA LEU A 49 -30.64 8.90 17.85
C LEU A 49 -30.61 8.21 19.22
N ASN A 50 -30.97 8.98 20.25
CA ASN A 50 -31.32 8.58 21.62
C ASN A 50 -30.18 8.12 22.55
N ALA A 51 -28.92 8.30 22.15
CA ALA A 51 -27.78 7.91 22.98
C ALA A 51 -27.52 8.95 24.09
N ALA A 52 -27.24 8.50 25.32
CA ALA A 52 -26.80 9.39 26.39
C ALA A 52 -25.45 10.03 26.01
N ARG A 53 -25.08 11.14 26.67
CA ARG A 53 -23.78 11.80 26.43
C ARG A 53 -22.60 10.83 26.53
N ASP A 54 -22.65 9.94 27.53
CA ASP A 54 -21.63 8.93 27.77
C ASP A 54 -21.54 7.90 26.61
N ASP A 55 -22.67 7.60 25.97
CA ASP A 55 -22.71 6.69 24.81
C ASP A 55 -22.07 7.34 23.57
N VAL A 56 -22.25 8.65 23.38
CA VAL A 56 -21.63 9.41 22.28
C VAL A 56 -20.13 9.51 22.48
N GLU A 57 -19.66 9.81 23.69
CA GLU A 57 -18.23 9.87 24.00
C GLU A 57 -17.56 8.50 23.81
N THR A 58 -18.20 7.43 24.29
CA THR A 58 -17.72 6.06 24.09
C THR A 58 -17.66 5.71 22.60
N ALA A 59 -18.71 6.04 21.83
CA ALA A 59 -18.74 5.79 20.39
C ALA A 59 -17.65 6.55 19.62
N LEU A 60 -17.32 7.78 20.03
CA LEU A 60 -16.25 8.56 19.41
C LEU A 60 -14.86 7.98 19.70
N VAL A 61 -14.61 7.57 20.95
CA VAL A 61 -13.35 6.89 21.34
C VAL A 61 -13.19 5.58 20.54
N ASP A 62 -14.27 4.79 20.43
CA ASP A 62 -14.25 3.56 19.65
C ASP A 62 -14.05 3.83 18.16
N ALA A 63 -14.68 4.87 17.60
CA ALA A 63 -14.50 5.27 16.20
C ALA A 63 -13.07 5.72 15.91
N GLU A 64 -12.45 6.50 16.81
CA GLU A 64 -11.05 6.92 16.68
C GLU A 64 -10.10 5.73 16.69
N LYS A 65 -10.29 4.80 17.64
CA LYS A 65 -9.50 3.57 17.71
C LYS A 65 -9.65 2.73 16.45
N GLN A 66 -10.88 2.55 15.96
CA GLN A 66 -11.13 1.80 14.73
C GLN A 66 -10.50 2.47 13.51
N ALA A 67 -10.59 3.80 13.40
CA ALA A 67 -9.95 4.55 12.33
C ALA A 67 -8.43 4.38 12.35
N ALA A 68 -7.81 4.43 13.53
CA ALA A 68 -6.37 4.20 13.69
C ALA A 68 -5.96 2.76 13.32
N ASP A 69 -6.68 1.75 13.81
CA ASP A 69 -6.40 0.34 13.49
C ASP A 69 -6.53 0.06 11.99
N LEU A 70 -7.59 0.58 11.35
CA LEU A 70 -7.81 0.45 9.91
C LEU A 70 -6.72 1.18 9.11
N ALA A 71 -6.26 2.34 9.58
CA ALA A 71 -5.17 3.06 8.94
C ALA A 71 -3.86 2.26 8.99
N VAL A 72 -3.51 1.67 10.13
CA VAL A 72 -2.33 0.80 10.24
C VAL A 72 -2.45 -0.39 9.29
N PHE A 73 -3.62 -1.04 9.25
CA PHE A 73 -3.86 -2.18 8.37
C PHE A 73 -3.69 -1.78 6.89
N ALA A 74 -4.31 -0.68 6.48
CA ALA A 74 -4.28 -0.20 5.10
C ALA A 74 -2.87 0.26 4.69
N LEU A 75 -2.17 1.00 5.55
CA LEU A 75 -0.78 1.43 5.30
C LEU A 75 0.13 0.22 5.09
N PHE A 76 0.00 -0.80 5.95
CA PHE A 76 0.82 -1.99 5.82
C PHE A 76 0.48 -2.78 4.54
N ALA A 77 -0.80 -2.95 4.21
CA ALA A 77 -1.20 -3.63 2.98
C ALA A 77 -0.69 -2.92 1.71
N THR A 78 -0.74 -1.58 1.69
CA THR A 78 -0.17 -0.79 0.58
C THR A 78 1.35 -0.94 0.50
N PHE A 79 2.03 -0.96 1.64
CA PHE A 79 3.47 -1.23 1.70
C PHE A 79 3.82 -2.63 1.19
N GLU A 80 3.09 -3.67 1.63
CA GLU A 80 3.27 -5.06 1.16
C GLU A 80 3.19 -5.12 -0.35
N ARG A 81 2.16 -4.50 -0.94
CA ARG A 81 1.99 -4.46 -2.39
C ARG A 81 3.14 -3.76 -3.09
N TYR A 82 3.57 -2.60 -2.57
CA TYR A 82 4.71 -1.87 -3.13
C TYR A 82 5.98 -2.73 -3.17
N VAL A 83 6.33 -3.40 -2.07
CA VAL A 83 7.54 -4.24 -1.99
C VAL A 83 7.48 -5.40 -2.98
N ILE A 84 6.34 -6.10 -3.05
CA ILE A 84 6.14 -7.20 -4.00
C ILE A 84 6.30 -6.70 -5.44
N GLU A 85 5.72 -5.55 -5.79
CA GLU A 85 5.86 -4.97 -7.12
C GLU A 85 7.30 -4.59 -7.45
N ARG A 86 8.06 -4.06 -6.50
CA ARG A 86 9.50 -3.78 -6.70
C ARG A 86 10.29 -5.05 -7.00
N LEU A 87 10.05 -6.14 -6.27
CA LEU A 87 10.68 -7.44 -6.56
C LEU A 87 10.28 -7.98 -7.94
N GLN A 88 9.00 -7.87 -8.30
CA GLN A 88 8.50 -8.28 -9.61
C GLN A 88 9.09 -7.44 -10.75
N THR A 89 9.42 -6.16 -10.53
CA THR A 89 10.16 -5.32 -11.49
C THR A 89 11.64 -5.71 -11.56
N ALA A 90 12.30 -5.95 -10.43
CA ALA A 90 13.71 -6.37 -10.39
C ALA A 90 13.96 -7.71 -11.13
N ASN A 91 12.93 -8.56 -11.21
CA ASN A 91 12.94 -9.81 -11.96
C ASN A 91 13.25 -9.66 -13.46
N GLU A 92 13.08 -8.47 -14.06
CA GLU A 92 13.50 -8.21 -15.45
C GLU A 92 14.99 -8.52 -15.65
N LEU A 93 15.83 -8.26 -14.64
CA LEU A 93 17.25 -8.62 -14.66
C LEU A 93 17.45 -10.14 -14.65
N LEU A 94 16.65 -10.88 -13.88
CA LEU A 94 16.69 -12.35 -13.88
C LEU A 94 16.31 -12.93 -15.24
N ALA A 95 15.31 -12.34 -15.91
CA ALA A 95 14.90 -12.76 -17.25
C ALA A 95 16.02 -12.59 -18.28
N SER A 96 16.88 -11.59 -18.09
CA SER A 96 18.06 -11.34 -18.94
C SER A 96 19.31 -12.16 -18.56
N GLY A 97 19.21 -13.03 -17.54
CA GLY A 97 20.33 -13.80 -17.01
C GLY A 97 20.85 -14.93 -17.92
N HIS A 98 22.00 -15.48 -17.56
CA HIS A 98 22.65 -16.61 -18.24
C HIS A 98 22.65 -17.86 -17.35
N PRO A 99 22.39 -19.07 -17.88
CA PRO A 99 22.05 -19.39 -19.27
C PRO A 99 20.63 -18.96 -19.69
N SER A 100 20.51 -18.42 -20.89
CA SER A 100 19.23 -17.93 -21.44
C SER A 100 18.17 -19.02 -21.59
N GLY A 101 18.59 -20.29 -21.70
CA GLY A 101 17.71 -21.43 -21.90
C GLY A 101 16.71 -21.67 -20.77
N TYR A 102 17.03 -21.27 -19.52
CA TYR A 102 16.11 -21.37 -18.39
C TYR A 102 15.92 -20.07 -17.59
N SER A 103 16.71 -19.03 -17.82
CA SER A 103 16.59 -17.75 -17.09
C SER A 103 15.21 -17.11 -17.22
N SER A 104 14.62 -17.10 -18.43
CA SER A 104 13.25 -16.61 -18.65
C SER A 104 12.21 -17.40 -17.86
N LYS A 105 12.32 -18.74 -17.83
CA LYS A 105 11.39 -19.60 -17.09
C LYS A 105 11.54 -19.42 -15.58
N LEU A 106 12.78 -19.25 -15.11
CA LEU A 106 13.07 -18.96 -13.72
C LEU A 106 12.49 -17.61 -13.29
N ALA A 107 12.61 -16.59 -14.15
CA ALA A 107 12.05 -15.28 -13.91
C ALA A 107 10.50 -15.30 -13.87
N GLU A 108 9.86 -16.00 -14.80
CA GLU A 108 8.40 -16.21 -14.76
C GLU A 108 7.96 -16.90 -13.48
N LYS A 109 8.69 -17.97 -13.08
CA LYS A 109 8.41 -18.70 -11.85
C LYS A 109 8.58 -17.81 -10.62
N PHE A 110 9.65 -17.03 -10.54
CA PHE A 110 9.88 -16.08 -9.45
C PHE A 110 8.71 -15.09 -9.34
N LYS A 111 8.29 -14.49 -10.46
CA LYS A 111 7.18 -13.53 -10.50
C LYS A 111 5.87 -14.13 -9.99
N SER A 112 5.56 -15.39 -10.32
CA SER A 112 4.34 -16.05 -9.84
C SER A 112 4.43 -16.51 -8.38
N GLU A 113 5.62 -16.84 -7.89
CA GLU A 113 5.80 -17.41 -6.55
C GLU A 113 5.96 -16.35 -5.46
N VAL A 114 6.56 -15.19 -5.78
CA VAL A 114 6.87 -14.15 -4.79
C VAL A 114 5.64 -13.63 -4.05
N GLU A 115 4.45 -13.70 -4.65
CA GLU A 115 3.19 -13.30 -4.00
C GLU A 115 2.76 -14.25 -2.88
N TYR A 116 3.26 -15.49 -2.87
CA TYR A 116 2.94 -16.52 -1.87
C TYR A 116 4.00 -16.63 -0.77
N TRP A 117 5.11 -15.90 -0.90
CA TRP A 117 6.17 -15.93 0.10
C TRP A 117 5.71 -15.27 1.39
N ARG A 118 6.26 -15.71 2.52
CA ARG A 118 5.97 -15.02 3.78
C ARG A 118 6.61 -13.64 3.71
N PHE A 119 5.85 -12.62 4.07
CA PHE A 119 6.35 -11.25 3.97
C PHE A 119 7.60 -11.00 4.83
N ASP A 120 7.77 -11.74 5.94
CA ASP A 120 8.99 -11.66 6.75
C ASP A 120 10.24 -12.17 6.02
N GLU A 121 10.07 -13.15 5.12
CA GLU A 121 11.13 -13.69 4.26
C GLU A 121 11.44 -12.70 3.12
N ILE A 122 10.41 -12.05 2.57
CA ILE A 122 10.55 -10.97 1.60
C ILE A 122 11.37 -9.82 2.20
N LEU A 123 11.05 -9.35 3.41
CA LEU A 123 11.79 -8.28 4.08
C LEU A 123 13.26 -8.65 4.34
N ASP A 124 13.53 -9.93 4.57
CA ASP A 124 14.89 -10.41 4.81
C ASP A 124 15.80 -10.32 3.58
N LEU A 125 15.23 -10.26 2.37
CA LEU A 125 15.99 -10.05 1.13
C LEU A 125 16.66 -8.68 1.09
N PHE A 126 16.10 -7.68 1.79
CA PHE A 126 16.58 -6.30 1.79
C PHE A 126 17.56 -6.01 2.94
N LYS A 127 17.95 -7.00 3.75
CA LYS A 127 18.92 -6.83 4.84
C LYS A 127 20.28 -6.27 4.41
N PRO A 128 20.81 -6.59 3.21
CA PRO A 128 22.08 -6.00 2.77
C PRO A 128 21.99 -4.49 2.52
N GLU A 129 20.82 -3.98 2.13
CA GLU A 129 20.61 -2.59 1.72
C GLU A 129 19.92 -1.72 2.78
N LEU A 130 19.10 -2.31 3.65
CA LEU A 130 18.31 -1.58 4.65
C LEU A 130 18.88 -1.74 6.06
N ASP A 131 18.69 -0.70 6.88
CA ASP A 131 19.01 -0.76 8.31
C ASP A 131 18.22 -1.87 9.02
N ALA A 132 18.92 -2.68 9.82
CA ALA A 132 18.34 -3.83 10.51
C ALA A 132 17.23 -3.43 11.50
N ASN A 133 17.31 -2.23 12.09
CA ASN A 133 16.26 -1.74 12.98
C ASN A 133 15.01 -1.37 12.20
N LEU A 134 15.12 -0.83 10.98
CA LEU A 134 13.96 -0.58 10.11
C LEU A 134 13.23 -1.87 9.75
N ILE A 135 13.96 -2.93 9.38
CA ILE A 135 13.38 -4.25 9.14
C ILE A 135 12.69 -4.77 10.40
N GLY A 136 13.35 -4.67 11.56
CA GLY A 136 12.76 -5.06 12.85
C GLY A 136 11.45 -4.33 13.16
N ARG A 137 11.40 -3.01 12.94
CA ARG A 137 10.20 -2.18 13.12
C ARG A 137 9.10 -2.58 12.14
N ALA A 138 9.41 -2.81 10.86
CA ALA A 138 8.42 -3.29 9.88
C ALA A 138 7.79 -4.63 10.30
N LYS A 139 8.60 -5.57 10.81
CA LYS A 139 8.10 -6.86 11.35
C LYS A 139 7.24 -6.68 12.60
N GLN A 140 7.54 -5.71 13.46
CA GLN A 140 6.67 -5.36 14.59
C GLN A 140 5.32 -4.82 14.11
N ILE A 141 5.32 -3.90 13.14
CA ILE A 141 4.10 -3.35 12.55
C ILE A 141 3.26 -4.46 11.93
N LYS A 142 3.89 -5.39 11.19
CA LYS A 142 3.21 -6.58 10.65
C LYS A 142 2.49 -7.39 11.73
N ARG A 143 3.18 -7.68 12.84
CA ARG A 143 2.59 -8.43 13.95
C ARG A 143 1.37 -7.71 14.53
N TYR A 144 1.44 -6.40 14.68
CA TYR A 144 0.29 -5.60 15.13
C TYR A 144 -0.87 -5.63 14.11
N ARG A 145 -0.59 -5.48 12.81
CA ARG A 145 -1.58 -5.62 11.72
C ARG A 145 -2.24 -7.00 11.70
N ASP A 146 -1.46 -8.07 11.85
CA ASP A 146 -1.99 -9.44 11.91
C ASP A 146 -2.88 -9.62 13.15
N TRP A 147 -2.51 -9.01 14.27
CA TRP A 147 -3.36 -8.99 15.46
C TRP A 147 -4.66 -8.21 15.23
N ILE A 148 -4.63 -7.03 14.60
CA ILE A 148 -5.83 -6.26 14.22
C ILE A 148 -6.76 -7.12 13.34
N ALA A 149 -6.21 -7.84 12.37
CA ALA A 149 -6.97 -8.66 11.43
C ALA A 149 -7.70 -9.82 12.12
N HIS A 150 -7.09 -10.40 13.15
CA HIS A 150 -7.59 -11.60 13.79
C HIS A 150 -8.28 -11.35 15.14
N ARG A 151 -8.06 -10.18 15.76
CA ARG A 151 -8.53 -9.77 17.10
C ARG A 151 -8.58 -10.91 18.11
N ASN A 152 -7.56 -11.76 18.10
CA ASN A 152 -7.55 -12.96 18.92
C ASN A 152 -7.15 -12.57 20.35
N THR A 153 -8.14 -12.52 21.24
CA THR A 153 -7.97 -12.18 22.66
C THR A 153 -7.14 -13.21 23.43
N ASN A 154 -6.89 -14.40 22.86
CA ASN A 154 -6.06 -15.44 23.48
C ASN A 154 -4.57 -15.29 23.15
N LYS A 155 -4.18 -14.32 22.31
CA LYS A 155 -2.78 -14.02 22.00
C LYS A 155 -2.37 -12.73 22.71
N GLU A 156 -1.09 -12.69 23.11
CA GLU A 156 -0.50 -11.48 23.67
C GLU A 156 -0.66 -10.31 22.70
N LEU A 157 -1.14 -9.18 23.21
CA LEU A 157 -1.29 -7.95 22.45
C LEU A 157 0.10 -7.47 22.03
N PRO A 158 0.41 -7.41 20.72
CA PRO A 158 1.67 -6.84 20.28
C PRO A 158 1.75 -5.37 20.69
N ALA A 159 2.97 -4.86 20.85
CA ALA A 159 3.17 -3.43 21.11
C ALA A 159 2.45 -2.58 20.06
N GLN A 160 1.48 -1.80 20.53
CA GLN A 160 0.64 -0.94 19.69
C GLN A 160 1.50 0.10 18.97
N VAL A 161 1.16 0.34 17.71
CA VAL A 161 1.83 1.35 16.87
C VAL A 161 0.80 2.35 16.36
N SER A 162 1.12 3.64 16.42
CA SER A 162 0.25 4.68 15.87
C SER A 162 0.36 4.74 14.34
N PRO A 163 -0.70 5.17 13.63
CA PRO A 163 -0.64 5.38 12.18
C PRO A 163 0.49 6.32 11.75
N ASP A 164 0.81 7.35 12.53
CA ASP A 164 1.94 8.26 12.27
C ASP A 164 3.27 7.51 12.28
N THR A 165 3.50 6.69 13.30
CA THR A 165 4.73 5.88 13.41
C THR A 165 4.82 4.87 12.27
N VAL A 166 3.69 4.24 11.90
CA VAL A 166 3.64 3.30 10.78
C VAL A 166 3.96 4.01 9.48
N PHE A 167 3.34 5.15 9.21
CA PHE A 167 3.61 5.94 8.02
C PHE A 167 5.07 6.34 7.95
N GLU A 168 5.66 6.87 9.02
CA GLU A 168 7.06 7.28 9.06
C GLU A 168 8.02 6.12 8.73
N VAL A 169 7.87 4.98 9.43
CA VAL A 169 8.74 3.82 9.25
C VAL A 169 8.65 3.25 7.85
N LEU A 170 7.44 2.99 7.38
CA LEU A 170 7.23 2.35 6.08
C LEU A 170 7.60 3.30 4.94
N SER A 171 7.36 4.60 5.09
CA SER A 171 7.79 5.62 4.11
C SER A 171 9.32 5.69 4.00
N LYS A 172 10.03 5.55 5.12
CA LYS A 172 11.49 5.52 5.09
C LYS A 172 12.00 4.30 4.33
N ILE A 173 11.43 3.12 4.57
CA ILE A 173 11.78 1.90 3.83
C ILE A 173 11.47 2.05 2.35
N VAL A 174 10.29 2.57 1.99
CA VAL A 174 9.92 2.88 0.59
C VAL A 174 10.97 3.79 -0.06
N SER A 175 11.40 4.85 0.64
CA SER A 175 12.40 5.78 0.12
C SER A 175 13.75 5.08 -0.12
N GLU A 176 14.22 4.25 0.82
CA GLU A 176 15.50 3.53 0.70
C GLU A 176 15.46 2.48 -0.42
N ILE A 177 14.34 1.76 -0.58
CA ILE A 177 14.13 0.82 -1.68
C ILE A 177 14.11 1.53 -3.03
N SER A 178 13.35 2.63 -3.18
CA SER A 178 13.31 3.40 -4.43
C SER A 178 14.69 3.91 -4.84
N GLN A 179 15.46 4.48 -3.90
CA GLN A 179 16.82 4.99 -4.20
C GLN A 179 17.78 3.90 -4.70
N THR A 180 17.61 2.67 -4.23
CA THR A 180 18.52 1.56 -4.55
C THR A 180 18.09 0.79 -5.79
N HIS A 181 16.80 0.79 -6.14
CA HIS A 181 16.22 -0.07 -7.17
C HIS A 181 15.62 0.68 -8.35
N ASP A 182 15.58 2.01 -8.32
CA ASP A 182 15.33 2.80 -9.51
C ASP A 182 16.55 2.71 -10.43
N ILE A 183 16.43 1.95 -11.52
CA ILE A 183 17.50 1.77 -12.52
C ILE A 183 17.90 3.14 -13.08
N PRO A 184 19.14 3.63 -12.85
CA PRO A 184 19.63 4.81 -13.56
C PRO A 184 19.94 4.40 -15.00
N GLY A 185 18.96 4.47 -15.92
CA GLY A 185 19.25 4.00 -17.28
C GLY A 185 18.14 3.93 -18.33
N LYS A 186 17.02 4.65 -18.18
CA LYS A 186 16.06 4.83 -19.31
C LYS A 186 16.08 6.22 -19.95
N ALA A 187 16.78 7.19 -19.35
CA ALA A 187 16.89 8.55 -19.90
C ALA A 187 18.07 8.75 -20.86
N ASP A 188 19.01 7.80 -20.94
CA ASP A 188 20.27 8.00 -21.69
C ASP A 188 20.58 6.90 -22.73
N ARG A 189 19.53 6.25 -23.25
CA ARG A 189 19.65 5.45 -24.47
C ARG A 189 19.16 6.25 -25.67
N GLY A 190 20.04 7.15 -26.11
CA GLY A 190 20.36 7.40 -27.52
C GLY A 190 19.20 7.70 -28.46
N MET A 191 19.16 8.97 -28.89
CA MET A 191 18.74 9.34 -30.24
C MET A 191 19.28 8.33 -31.27
N VAL A 192 18.43 7.40 -31.70
CA VAL A 192 18.59 6.71 -32.98
C VAL A 192 17.36 7.07 -33.79
N ALA A 193 17.61 7.76 -34.90
CA ALA A 193 16.62 8.31 -35.80
C ALA A 193 15.58 7.25 -36.22
N PRO A 194 14.30 7.64 -36.44
CA PRO A 194 13.29 6.70 -36.89
C PRO A 194 13.60 6.25 -38.32
N ALA A 195 13.90 4.96 -38.47
CA ALA A 195 13.86 4.31 -39.77
C ALA A 195 12.41 4.31 -40.25
N GLN A 196 12.13 5.14 -41.24
CA GLN A 196 10.92 5.10 -42.03
C GLN A 196 10.76 3.68 -42.60
N ASN A 197 9.70 2.97 -42.23
CA ASN A 197 9.26 1.85 -43.04
C ASN A 197 7.74 1.76 -43.15
N ARG A 198 7.29 2.33 -44.27
CA ARG A 198 6.18 1.95 -45.15
C ARG A 198 5.10 1.04 -44.57
N ILE A 199 3.93 1.66 -44.48
CA ILE A 199 2.58 1.10 -44.61
C ILE A 199 2.59 -0.14 -45.51
N ASN A 200 2.20 -1.29 -44.95
CA ASN A 200 1.60 -2.38 -45.71
C ASN A 200 0.23 -2.67 -45.11
N VAL A 201 -0.79 -2.18 -45.82
CA VAL A 201 -2.18 -2.58 -45.65
C VAL A 201 -2.30 -4.01 -46.18
N CYS A 202 -2.52 -4.98 -45.30
CA CYS A 202 -3.05 -6.28 -45.69
C CYS A 202 -4.48 -6.41 -45.18
N ARG A 203 -5.40 -6.25 -46.15
CA ARG A 203 -6.80 -6.62 -46.09
C ARG A 203 -6.94 -8.14 -45.93
N ASP A 204 -7.96 -8.51 -45.17
CA ASP A 204 -8.80 -9.71 -45.26
C ASP A 204 -8.15 -11.10 -45.08
N HIS A 205 -8.55 -11.81 -44.01
CA HIS A 205 -9.55 -12.89 -44.07
C HIS A 205 -9.71 -13.54 -42.68
N LEU A 206 -10.88 -13.35 -42.05
CA LEU A 206 -11.33 -14.09 -40.88
C LEU A 206 -11.81 -15.50 -41.29
N PRO A 207 -11.40 -16.57 -40.60
CA PRO A 207 -12.15 -17.82 -40.59
C PRO A 207 -13.10 -17.89 -39.39
N PHE A 208 -14.36 -18.17 -39.71
CA PHE A 208 -15.45 -18.54 -38.82
C PHE A 208 -15.04 -19.69 -37.86
N TYR A 209 -15.23 -19.49 -36.55
CA TYR A 209 -15.28 -20.61 -35.60
C TYR A 209 -16.70 -21.19 -35.56
N ARG A 210 -16.82 -22.45 -35.98
CA ARG A 210 -17.99 -23.31 -35.79
C ARG A 210 -17.96 -23.85 -34.35
N ARG A 211 -19.03 -23.63 -33.59
CA ARG A 211 -19.24 -24.25 -32.26
C ARG A 211 -19.45 -25.75 -32.40
N ALA A 212 -18.90 -26.50 -31.45
CA ALA A 212 -19.45 -27.77 -30.96
C ALA A 212 -20.04 -27.51 -29.57
#